data_AF-A0A7I0ELT7-F1
#
_entry.id   AF-A0A7I0ELT7-F1
#
_cell.length_a   1.000
_cell.length_b   1.000
_cell.length_c   1.000
_cell.angle_alpha   90.00
_cell.angle_beta   90.00
_cell.angle_gamma   90.00
#
_symmetry.space_group_name_H-M   'P 1'
#
loop_
_entity.id
_entity.type
_entity.pdbx_description
1 polymer ?
#
loop_
_entity_poly.entity_id
_entity_poly.type
_entity_poly.pdbx_seq_one_letter_code
_entity_poly.pdbx_strand_id
1 'polypeptide(L)' 'MDIRDIGINALSPTEWRVSDRMVADGDPAALVGFIQRVDDAFEVTNFGRPRERSYFSSFDRATASLALCRTPDTAVLR' A
#
# COMPACT_ATOMS: atom_id res chain seq x y z
N MET A 1 -0.48 -3.79 -15.40
CA MET A 1 -0.39 -3.09 -14.11
C MET A 1 -1.61 -3.55 -13.36
N ASP A 2 -1.43 -4.50 -12.47
CA ASP A 2 -2.54 -5.16 -11.79
C ASP A 2 -2.97 -4.29 -10.61
N ILE A 3 -4.27 -4.04 -10.52
CA ILE A 3 -4.85 -3.29 -9.42
C ILE A 3 -5.20 -4.30 -8.34
N ARG A 4 -4.55 -4.21 -7.18
CA ARG A 4 -4.88 -5.01 -6.01
C ARG A 4 -6.18 -4.52 -5.40
N ASP A 5 -7.02 -5.44 -4.95
CA ASP A 5 -8.15 -5.09 -4.09
C ASP A 5 -7.63 -4.82 -2.68
N ILE A 6 -7.63 -3.56 -2.26
CA ILE A 6 -7.04 -3.16 -0.99
C ILE A 6 -8.10 -2.74 0.04
N GLY A 7 -7.89 -3.20 1.27
CA GLY A 7 -8.58 -2.74 2.46
C GLY A 7 -7.77 -1.66 3.17
N ILE A 8 -8.46 -0.64 3.66
CA ILE A 8 -7.90 0.42 4.49
C ILE A 8 -8.49 0.29 5.88
N ASN A 9 -7.64 0.17 6.90
CA ASN A 9 -8.05 0.06 8.28
C ASN A 9 -7.35 1.16 9.10
N ALA A 10 -8.13 2.01 9.77
CA ALA A 10 -7.57 3.08 10.60
C ALA A 10 -6.95 2.48 11.86
N LEU A 11 -5.66 2.75 12.08
CA LEU A 11 -4.95 2.42 13.32
C LEU A 11 -5.05 3.58 14.32
N SER A 12 -5.01 4.81 13.80
CA SER A 12 -5.16 6.04 14.58
C SER A 12 -5.84 7.12 13.71
N PRO A 13 -6.16 8.31 14.26
CA PRO A 13 -6.71 9.42 13.45
C PRO A 13 -5.79 9.88 12.31
N THR A 14 -4.51 9.55 12.37
CA THR A 14 -3.48 9.97 11.40
C THR A 14 -2.77 8.80 10.76
N GLU A 15 -3.16 7.55 11.02
CA GLU A 15 -2.44 6.39 10.53
C GLU A 15 -3.40 5.27 10.11
N TRP A 16 -3.12 4.71 8.95
CA TRP A 16 -3.94 3.69 8.31
C TRP A 16 -3.07 2.54 7.82
N ARG A 17 -3.50 1.32 8.16
CA ARG A 17 -2.98 0.08 7.59
C ARG A 17 -3.65 -0.19 6.26
N VAL A 18 -2.85 -0.54 5.26
CA VAL A 18 -3.34 -0.97 3.94
C VAL A 18 -3.01 -2.44 3.73
N SER A 19 -4.05 -3.23 3.44
CA SER A 19 -3.95 -4.67 3.29
C SER A 19 -4.54 -5.15 1.97
N ASP A 20 -3.98 -6.19 1.37
CA ASP A 20 -4.56 -6.88 0.22
C ASP A 20 -5.71 -7.78 0.69
N ARG A 21 -6.93 -7.51 0.22
CA ARG A 21 -8.15 -8.26 0.58
C ARG A 21 -8.22 -9.64 -0.07
N MET A 22 -7.41 -9.90 -1.07
CA MET A 22 -7.32 -11.22 -1.70
C MET A 22 -6.49 -12.19 -0.84
N VAL A 23 -5.74 -11.68 0.14
CA VAL A 23 -4.97 -12.47 1.10
C VAL A 23 -5.78 -12.64 2.39
N ALA A 24 -5.67 -13.81 3.02
CA ALA A 24 -6.41 -14.11 4.24
C ALA A 24 -6.11 -13.12 5.38
N ASP A 25 -7.17 -12.70 6.08
CA ASP A 25 -7.03 -11.86 7.27
C ASP A 25 -6.11 -12.52 8.32
N GLY A 26 -5.14 -11.75 8.80
CA GLY A 26 -4.14 -12.21 9.77
C GLY A 26 -2.86 -12.77 9.16
N ASP A 27 -2.83 -13.03 7.84
CA ASP A 27 -1.59 -13.36 7.14
C ASP A 27 -0.72 -12.09 6.99
N PRO A 28 0.54 -12.09 7.46
CA PRO A 28 1.43 -10.94 7.27
C PRO A 28 1.67 -10.58 5.80
N ALA A 29 1.52 -11.52 4.86
CA ALA A 29 1.60 -11.26 3.42
C ALA A 29 0.47 -10.35 2.91
N ALA A 30 -0.64 -10.22 3.66
CA ALA A 30 -1.70 -9.28 3.35
C ALA A 30 -1.25 -7.82 3.55
N LEU A 31 -0.19 -7.56 4.34
CA LEU A 31 0.25 -6.20 4.61
C LEU A 31 0.92 -5.59 3.37
N VAL A 32 0.26 -4.61 2.76
CA VAL A 32 0.79 -3.90 1.58
C VAL A 32 1.62 -2.69 2.01
N GLY A 33 1.14 -1.95 3.01
CA GLY A 33 1.75 -0.68 3.40
C GLY A 33 1.02 0.03 4.52
N PHE A 34 1.57 1.19 4.86
CA PHE A 34 0.95 2.16 5.76
C PHE A 34 0.79 3.50 5.05
N ILE A 35 -0.27 4.20 5.41
CA ILE A 35 -0.45 5.62 5.11
C ILE A 35 -0.43 6.34 6.44
N GLN A 36 0.39 7.37 6.55
CA GLN A 36 0.43 8.24 7.73
C GLN A 36 0.23 9.69 7.29
N ARG A 37 -0.60 10.44 8.01
CA ARG A 37 -0.68 11.89 7.85
C ARG A 37 0.47 12.54 8.60
N VAL A 38 1.27 13.31 7.87
CA VAL A 38 2.39 14.10 8.40
C VAL A 38 2.16 15.55 7.93
N ASP A 39 1.87 16.44 8.88
CA ASP A 39 1.42 17.81 8.61
C ASP A 39 0.24 17.85 7.62
N ASP A 40 0.47 18.41 6.43
CA ASP A 40 -0.51 18.55 5.34
C ASP A 40 -0.38 17.47 4.26
N ALA A 41 0.50 16.48 4.46
CA ALA A 41 0.77 15.42 3.51
C ALA A 41 0.41 14.03 4.05
N PHE A 42 0.27 13.08 3.13
CA PHE A 42 0.13 11.67 3.39
C PHE A 42 1.42 10.96 2.97
N GLU A 43 2.19 10.51 3.95
CA GLU A 43 3.34 9.63 3.76
C GLU A 43 2.86 8.21 3.50
N VAL A 44 3.42 7.58 2.47
CA VAL A 44 3.18 6.18 2.14
C VAL A 44 4.46 5.39 2.38
N THR A 45 4.33 4.35 3.21
CA THR A 45 5.34 3.30 3.37
C THR A 45 4.85 2.05 2.65
N ASN A 46 5.54 1.65 1.57
CA ASN A 46 5.19 0.48 0.75
C ASN A 46 6.13 -0.69 1.07
N PHE A 47 5.60 -1.82 1.56
CA PHE A 47 6.43 -3.00 1.88
C PHE A 47 6.96 -3.75 0.66
N GLY A 48 6.31 -3.61 -0.50
CA GLY A 48 6.85 -4.11 -1.77
C GLY A 48 8.05 -3.29 -2.26
N ARG A 49 8.25 -2.07 -1.73
CA ARG A 49 9.36 -1.17 -2.08
C ARG A 49 9.86 -0.43 -0.83
N PRO A 50 10.48 -1.13 0.11
CA PRO A 50 10.79 -0.60 1.44
C PRO A 50 11.78 0.57 1.45
N ARG A 51 12.40 0.89 0.31
CA ARG A 51 13.35 2.00 0.15
C ARG A 51 12.73 3.30 -0.36
N GLU A 52 11.48 3.30 -0.81
CA GLU A 52 10.83 4.48 -1.37
C GLU A 52 9.76 5.01 -0.41
N ARG A 53 9.98 6.22 0.12
CA ARG A 53 8.93 6.99 0.81
C ARG A 53 8.30 7.94 -0.19
N SER A 54 6.99 7.85 -0.33
CA SER A 54 6.23 8.72 -1.23
C SER A 54 5.31 9.61 -0.42
N TYR A 55 5.23 10.89 -0.79
CA TYR A 55 4.36 11.86 -0.15
C TYR A 55 3.29 12.32 -1.14
N PHE A 56 2.05 12.38 -0.68
CA PHE A 56 0.92 12.81 -1.48
C PHE A 56 0.13 13.89 -0.73
N SER A 57 -0.39 14.87 -1.46
CA SER A 57 -1.30 15.89 -0.91
C SER A 57 -2.74 15.39 -0.77
N SER A 58 -3.03 14.14 -1.10
CA SER A 58 -4.38 13.58 -1.08
C SER A 58 -4.38 12.13 -0.65
N PHE A 59 -5.29 11.80 0.26
CA PHE A 59 -5.45 10.45 0.78
C PHE A 59 -5.77 9.45 -0.35
N ASP A 60 -6.69 9.79 -1.25
CA ASP A 60 -7.03 8.97 -2.42
C ASP A 60 -5.80 8.64 -3.30
N ARG A 61 -4.92 9.62 -3.52
CA ARG A 61 -3.68 9.42 -4.29
C ARG A 61 -2.69 8.50 -3.55
N ALA A 62 -2.57 8.67 -2.23
CA ALA A 62 -1.77 7.79 -1.39
C ALA A 62 -2.28 6.34 -1.47
N THR A 63 -3.59 6.15 -1.36
CA THR A 63 -4.25 4.84 -1.50
C THR A 63 -4.03 4.22 -2.88
N ALA A 64 -4.23 4.99 -3.95
CA ALA A 64 -4.02 4.52 -5.31
C ALA A 64 -2.58 4.06 -5.56
N SER A 65 -1.58 4.71 -4.93
CA SER A 65 -0.18 4.32 -5.05
C SER A 65 0.12 2.91 -4.49
N LEU A 66 -0.66 2.47 -3.49
CA LEU A 66 -0.54 1.15 -2.87
C LEU A 66 -1.38 0.08 -3.58
N ALA A 67 -2.49 0.47 -4.22
CA ALA A 67 -3.32 -0.43 -5.04
C ALA A 67 -2.58 -0.88 -6.32
N LEU A 68 -1.63 -0.07 -6.80
CA LEU A 68 -0.85 -0.35 -7.98
C LEU A 68 0.27 -1.35 -7.66
N CYS A 69 -0.01 -2.64 -7.86
CA CYS A 69 1.02 -3.65 -7.88
C CYS A 69 1.67 -3.69 -9.26
N ARG A 70 3.00 -3.54 -9.32
CA ARG A 70 3.72 -4.17 -10.42
C ARG A 70 3.78 -5.65 -10.09
N THR A 71 3.10 -6.45 -10.91
CA THR A 71 3.50 -7.84 -11.11
C THR A 71 5.02 -7.85 -11.30
N PRO A 72 5.79 -8.66 -10.54
CA PRO A 72 7.15 -8.94 -10.96
C PRO A 72 7.03 -9.44 -12.41
N ASP A 73 7.79 -8.83 -13.31
CA ASP A 73 7.94 -9.28 -14.68
C ASP A 73 8.16 -10.79 -14.60
N THR A 74 7.15 -11.57 -14.98
CA THR A 74 7.23 -13.01 -14.90
C THR A 74 8.15 -13.40 -16.04
N ALA A 75 9.46 -13.35 -15.78
CA ALA A 75 10.46 -13.99 -16.58
C ALA A 75 10.14 -15.49 -16.53
N VAL A 76 9.29 -15.92 -17.46
CA VAL A 76 9.12 -17.32 -17.82
C VAL A 76 10.47 -17.76 -18.36
N LEU A 77 11.30 -18.34 -17.49
CA LEU A 77 12.45 -19.11 -17.93
C LEU A 77 11.88 -20.39 -18.55
N ARG A 78 11.88 -20.43 -19.88
CA ARG A 78 11.63 -21.63 -20.69
C ARG A 78 12.85 -22.55 -20.65
#